data_AF-A0A1S3J8U5-F1
#
_entry.id   AF-A0A1S3J8U5-F1
#
_cell.length_a   1.000
_cell.length_b   1.000
_cell.length_c   1.000
_cell.angle_alpha   90.00
_cell.angle_beta   90.00
_cell.angle_gamma   90.00
#
_symmetry.space_group_name_H-M   'P 1'
#
loop_
_entity.id
_entity.type
_entity.pdbx_description
1 polymer ?
#
loop_
_entity_poly.entity_id
_entity_poly.type
_entity_poly.pdbx_seq_one_letter_code
_entity_poly.pdbx_strand_id
1 'polypeptide(L)'
;MNATTTKKFEPGAAVFGNFINYYSFNPPENRLKFIPTDFLFHMPSVKELNSVAALDVGCNAGDLTLRMYEHLTEGISNSQQNMLSDNLHILGVDIDECLIKRAKEANHYPKNIQFNVLDILDDTSRKYSLQTFLNKIGKERFDIVFCFSVTLWIHLNNGDEGLKKFLTILSGITENLVLEPQPWKCYKSAVRRVKKLNCPEFEHFKSLTWRDNVEDEIQRYLINDCKLHFVKSLGQTHWERNVLLYSKVHG
;
A
#
# COMPACT_ATOMS: atom_id res chain seq x y z
N MET A 1 33.04 7.83 -19.57
CA MET A 1 31.57 7.93 -19.66
C MET A 1 31.03 6.51 -19.61
N ASN A 2 30.61 6.04 -18.43
CA ASN A 2 30.09 4.68 -18.29
C ASN A 2 28.57 4.75 -18.45
N ALA A 3 28.09 4.18 -19.55
CA ALA A 3 26.67 4.03 -19.83
C ALA A 3 26.04 3.14 -18.75
N THR A 4 25.18 3.73 -17.94
CA THR A 4 24.25 3.03 -17.05
C THR A 4 23.31 2.21 -17.92
N THR A 5 23.57 0.90 -17.98
CA THR A 5 22.67 -0.07 -18.61
C THR A 5 21.40 -0.13 -17.76
N THR A 6 20.34 0.53 -18.24
CA THR A 6 18.99 0.34 -17.72
C THR A 6 18.61 -1.12 -17.99
N LYS A 7 18.64 -1.95 -16.94
CA LYS A 7 18.17 -3.34 -17.00
C LYS A 7 16.73 -3.34 -17.52
N LYS A 8 16.51 -3.83 -18.74
CA LYS A 8 15.17 -4.15 -19.25
C LYS A 8 14.58 -5.24 -18.34
N PHE A 9 13.55 -4.88 -17.58
CA PHE A 9 12.83 -5.81 -16.72
C PHE A 9 11.97 -6.75 -17.59
N GLU A 10 12.11 -8.07 -17.42
CA GLU A 10 11.19 -9.02 -18.02
C GLU A 10 9.83 -8.95 -17.30
N PRO A 11 8.72 -8.63 -18.01
CA PRO A 11 7.41 -8.40 -17.39
C PRO A 11 6.88 -9.56 -16.52
N GLY A 12 7.32 -10.79 -16.79
CA GLY A 12 6.86 -11.99 -16.06
C GLY A 12 7.56 -12.22 -14.72
N ALA A 13 8.74 -11.64 -14.51
CA ALA A 13 9.55 -11.88 -13.32
C ALA A 13 9.06 -11.13 -12.09
N ALA A 14 8.37 -9.99 -12.29
CA ALA A 14 7.81 -9.10 -11.26
C ALA A 14 8.64 -9.11 -9.96
N VAL A 15 9.91 -8.70 -10.04
CA VAL A 15 10.87 -8.75 -8.92
C VAL A 15 10.50 -7.79 -7.78
N PHE A 16 9.71 -6.77 -8.08
CA PHE A 16 9.11 -5.85 -7.11
C PHE A 16 7.61 -6.12 -6.87
N GLY A 17 7.07 -7.23 -7.40
CA GLY A 17 5.64 -7.51 -7.34
C GLY A 17 4.78 -6.74 -8.33
N ASN A 18 5.42 -6.06 -9.29
CA ASN A 18 4.81 -5.31 -10.39
C ASN A 18 4.19 -6.23 -11.48
N PHE A 19 3.28 -7.12 -11.08
CA PHE A 19 2.55 -7.97 -12.01
C PHE A 19 1.54 -7.16 -12.81
N ILE A 20 1.64 -7.19 -14.14
CA ILE A 20 0.77 -6.43 -15.06
C ILE A 20 -0.71 -6.82 -14.94
N ASN A 21 -1.00 -8.08 -14.64
CA ASN A 21 -2.37 -8.62 -14.57
C ASN A 21 -2.73 -9.07 -13.15
N TYR A 22 -2.20 -8.41 -12.12
CA TYR A 22 -2.39 -8.82 -10.72
C TYR A 22 -3.87 -9.01 -10.35
N TYR A 23 -4.72 -8.06 -10.76
CA TYR A 23 -6.13 -8.06 -10.43
C TYR A 23 -6.99 -9.00 -11.30
N SER A 24 -6.45 -9.56 -12.39
CA SER A 24 -7.15 -10.58 -13.18
C SER A 24 -7.28 -11.91 -12.43
N PHE A 25 -6.33 -12.23 -11.53
CA PHE A 25 -6.37 -13.45 -10.71
C PHE A 25 -6.63 -13.17 -9.22
N ASN A 26 -6.65 -11.90 -8.81
CA ASN A 26 -7.03 -11.49 -7.47
C ASN A 26 -7.84 -10.20 -7.49
N PRO A 27 -9.13 -10.28 -7.83
CA PRO A 27 -9.99 -9.11 -7.98
C PRO A 27 -10.02 -8.21 -6.74
N PRO A 28 -10.17 -6.88 -6.90
CA PRO A 28 -10.28 -5.93 -5.79
C PRO A 28 -11.31 -6.31 -4.72
N GLU A 29 -12.44 -6.91 -5.13
CA GLU A 29 -13.55 -7.33 -4.30
C GLU A 29 -13.12 -8.32 -3.20
N ASN A 30 -12.06 -9.10 -3.43
CA ASN A 30 -11.49 -10.01 -2.43
C ASN A 30 -10.98 -9.28 -1.19
N ARG A 31 -10.58 -8.00 -1.32
CA ARG A 31 -10.14 -7.13 -0.23
C ARG A 31 -11.25 -6.19 0.22
N LEU A 32 -11.97 -5.59 -0.72
CA LEU A 32 -13.00 -4.59 -0.41
C LEU A 32 -14.12 -5.15 0.44
N LYS A 33 -14.43 -6.45 0.36
CA LYS A 33 -15.39 -7.10 1.25
C LYS A 33 -15.06 -7.03 2.74
N PHE A 34 -13.80 -6.74 3.09
CA PHE A 34 -13.34 -6.57 4.48
C PHE A 34 -13.34 -5.11 4.93
N ILE A 35 -13.54 -4.17 4.01
CA ILE A 35 -13.60 -2.75 4.28
C ILE A 35 -15.07 -2.35 4.25
N PRO A 36 -15.72 -2.05 5.39
CA PRO A 36 -17.09 -1.53 5.37
C PRO A 36 -17.22 -0.24 4.56
N THR A 37 -18.39 0.05 3.98
CA THR A 37 -18.59 1.29 3.20
C THR A 37 -18.55 2.55 4.06
N ASP A 38 -18.84 2.42 5.36
CA ASP A 38 -18.75 3.46 6.38
C ASP A 38 -17.38 3.53 7.08
N PHE A 39 -16.38 2.79 6.59
CA PHE A 39 -15.10 2.60 7.26
C PHE A 39 -14.37 3.90 7.63
N LEU A 40 -14.51 4.94 6.81
CA LEU A 40 -13.89 6.24 7.07
C LEU A 40 -14.68 7.11 8.05
N PHE A 41 -15.96 6.82 8.33
CA PHE A 41 -16.83 7.72 9.12
C PHE A 41 -16.42 7.83 10.59
N HIS A 42 -15.62 6.89 11.08
CA HIS A 42 -15.08 6.97 12.44
C HIS A 42 -13.88 7.91 12.56
N MET A 43 -13.26 8.31 11.44
CA MET A 43 -12.10 9.19 11.41
C MET A 43 -12.48 10.65 11.74
N PRO A 44 -11.67 11.37 12.54
CA PRO A 44 -11.96 12.76 12.91
C PRO A 44 -12.22 13.68 11.71
N SER A 45 -11.40 13.59 10.65
CA SER A 45 -11.54 14.43 9.46
C SER A 45 -12.92 14.32 8.78
N VAL A 46 -13.51 13.11 8.77
CA VAL A 46 -14.86 12.93 8.23
C VAL A 46 -15.91 13.57 9.14
N LYS A 47 -15.75 13.45 10.46
CA LYS A 47 -16.67 14.05 11.45
C LYS A 47 -16.61 15.58 11.44
N GLU A 48 -15.44 16.14 11.16
CA GLU A 48 -15.18 17.58 11.11
C GLU A 48 -15.47 18.19 9.73
N LEU A 49 -15.93 17.38 8.76
CA LEU A 49 -16.22 17.81 7.39
C LEU A 49 -15.00 18.38 6.65
N ASN A 50 -13.81 17.85 6.97
CA ASN A 50 -12.54 18.22 6.35
C ASN A 50 -12.17 17.24 5.23
N SER A 51 -11.23 17.63 4.37
CA SER A 51 -10.62 16.73 3.39
C SER A 51 -10.00 15.51 4.06
N VAL A 52 -10.25 14.33 3.49
CA VAL A 52 -9.71 13.05 3.93
C VAL A 52 -8.58 12.66 2.98
N ALA A 53 -7.39 12.45 3.53
CA ALA A 53 -6.19 12.08 2.80
C ALA A 53 -5.91 10.59 2.96
N ALA A 54 -5.96 9.84 1.87
CA ALA A 54 -5.56 8.43 1.82
C ALA A 54 -4.31 8.23 0.95
N LEU A 55 -3.46 7.28 1.34
CA LEU A 55 -2.32 6.81 0.54
C LEU A 55 -2.49 5.32 0.27
N ASP A 56 -2.34 4.89 -0.98
CA ASP A 56 -2.27 3.48 -1.38
C ASP A 56 -0.86 3.16 -1.88
N VAL A 57 -0.11 2.40 -1.09
CA VAL A 57 1.29 2.04 -1.37
C VAL A 57 1.34 0.74 -2.16
N GLY A 58 2.01 0.75 -3.31
CA GLY A 58 2.06 -0.37 -4.24
C GLY A 58 0.75 -0.55 -4.98
N CYS A 59 0.18 0.57 -5.49
CA CYS A 59 -1.15 0.59 -6.11
C CYS A 59 -1.23 -0.22 -7.41
N ASN A 60 -0.11 -0.71 -7.95
CA ASN A 60 -0.03 -1.40 -9.24
C ASN A 60 -0.67 -0.54 -10.34
N ALA A 61 -1.51 -1.11 -11.21
CA ALA A 61 -2.24 -0.39 -12.24
C ALA A 61 -3.48 0.37 -11.73
N GLY A 62 -3.65 0.51 -10.41
CA GLY A 62 -4.68 1.34 -9.79
C GLY A 62 -6.06 0.69 -9.64
N ASP A 63 -6.27 -0.57 -10.07
CA ASP A 63 -7.58 -1.22 -10.07
C ASP A 63 -8.23 -1.24 -8.67
N LEU A 64 -7.47 -1.64 -7.64
CA LEU A 64 -7.97 -1.62 -6.26
C LEU A 64 -8.19 -0.18 -5.76
N THR A 65 -7.30 0.76 -6.08
CA THR A 65 -7.42 2.15 -5.65
C THR A 65 -8.71 2.78 -6.16
N LEU A 66 -9.02 2.58 -7.45
CA LEU A 66 -10.24 3.08 -8.09
C LEU A 66 -11.49 2.43 -7.49
N ARG A 67 -11.52 1.09 -7.40
CA ARG A 67 -12.65 0.36 -6.80
C ARG A 67 -12.84 0.67 -5.31
N MET A 68 -11.76 0.97 -4.59
CA MET A 68 -11.81 1.40 -3.20
C MET A 68 -12.44 2.78 -3.04
N TYR A 69 -12.09 3.73 -3.92
CA TYR A 69 -12.75 5.04 -3.93
C TYR A 69 -14.25 4.91 -4.17
N GLU A 70 -14.65 4.17 -5.20
CA GLU A 70 -16.05 3.89 -5.52
C GLU A 70 -16.77 3.22 -4.34
N HIS A 71 -16.18 2.16 -3.77
CA HIS A 71 -16.74 1.44 -2.63
C HIS A 71 -16.97 2.32 -1.39
N LEU A 72 -16.07 3.27 -1.13
CA LEU A 72 -16.17 4.18 0.02
C LEU A 72 -17.12 5.36 -0.25
N THR A 73 -17.48 5.62 -1.51
CA THR A 73 -18.27 6.80 -1.91
C THR A 73 -19.66 6.47 -2.49
N GLU A 74 -19.93 5.26 -2.96
CA GLU A 74 -21.14 4.90 -3.74
C GLU A 74 -22.28 4.18 -2.96
N GLY A 75 -22.37 4.31 -1.63
CA GLY A 75 -23.31 3.55 -0.79
C GLY A 75 -24.46 4.33 -0.12
N ILE A 76 -25.55 4.59 -0.86
CA ILE A 76 -26.87 5.05 -0.38
C ILE A 76 -26.98 6.56 -0.08
N SER A 77 -28.14 7.11 -0.47
CA SER A 77 -28.67 8.49 -0.40
C SER A 77 -28.63 9.17 0.98
N ASN A 78 -27.47 9.20 1.64
CA ASN A 78 -27.25 9.96 2.87
C ASN A 78 -26.36 11.17 2.59
N SER A 79 -26.61 12.28 3.27
CA SER A 79 -25.86 13.54 3.10
C SER A 79 -24.35 13.37 3.35
N GLN A 80 -23.95 12.51 4.28
CA GLN A 80 -22.54 12.21 4.62
C GLN A 80 -21.79 11.50 3.48
N GLN A 81 -22.48 10.58 2.78
CA GLN A 81 -22.34 10.24 1.37
C GLN A 81 -21.54 11.15 0.43
N ASN A 82 -22.33 12.07 -0.11
CA ASN A 82 -21.95 13.06 -1.10
C ASN A 82 -20.85 13.99 -0.56
N MET A 83 -20.81 14.20 0.75
CA MET A 83 -19.71 14.95 1.35
C MET A 83 -18.39 14.19 1.29
N LEU A 84 -18.39 12.88 1.50
CA LEU A 84 -17.16 12.08 1.40
C LEU A 84 -16.67 12.00 -0.05
N SER A 85 -17.55 11.90 -1.04
CA SER A 85 -17.14 11.91 -2.45
C SER A 85 -16.42 13.20 -2.85
N ASP A 86 -16.83 14.35 -2.28
CA ASP A 86 -16.17 15.63 -2.57
C ASP A 86 -14.87 15.83 -1.80
N ASN A 87 -14.67 15.11 -0.68
CA ASN A 87 -13.58 15.35 0.27
C ASN A 87 -12.56 14.21 0.38
N LEU A 88 -12.84 13.02 -0.16
CA LEU A 88 -11.89 11.91 -0.18
C LEU A 88 -10.88 12.10 -1.30
N HIS A 89 -9.61 12.24 -0.93
CA HIS A 89 -8.49 12.32 -1.85
C HIS A 89 -7.53 11.15 -1.62
N ILE A 90 -7.21 10.41 -2.68
CA ILE A 90 -6.33 9.24 -2.63
C ILE A 90 -5.09 9.48 -3.48
N LEU A 91 -3.91 9.27 -2.90
CA LEU A 91 -2.66 9.16 -3.64
C LEU A 91 -2.33 7.67 -3.81
N GLY A 92 -2.33 7.16 -5.04
CA GLY A 92 -1.77 5.85 -5.36
C GLY A 92 -0.31 5.98 -5.78
N VAL A 93 0.56 5.16 -5.20
CA VAL A 93 1.99 5.14 -5.56
C VAL A 93 2.50 3.74 -5.89
N ASP A 94 3.36 3.65 -6.89
CA ASP A 94 4.01 2.41 -7.29
C ASP A 94 5.40 2.73 -7.87
N ILE A 95 6.34 1.79 -7.78
CA ILE A 95 7.69 1.95 -8.29
C ILE A 95 7.74 1.80 -9.82
N ASP A 96 6.75 1.13 -10.43
CA ASP A 96 6.71 0.85 -11.86
C ASP A 96 6.00 1.96 -12.65
N GLU A 97 6.76 2.68 -13.48
CA GLU A 97 6.25 3.77 -14.32
C GLU A 97 5.18 3.31 -15.32
N CYS A 98 5.30 2.10 -15.87
CA CYS A 98 4.34 1.57 -16.83
C CYS A 98 2.99 1.24 -16.16
N LEU A 99 3.02 0.72 -14.93
CA LEU A 99 1.81 0.50 -14.13
C LEU A 99 1.15 1.83 -13.75
N ILE A 100 1.92 2.82 -13.32
CA ILE A 100 1.39 4.15 -13.01
C ILE A 100 0.81 4.85 -14.24
N LYS A 101 1.43 4.70 -15.40
CA LYS A 101 0.87 5.22 -16.66
C LYS A 101 -0.52 4.63 -16.92
N ARG A 102 -0.67 3.30 -16.77
CA ARG A 102 -1.97 2.62 -16.91
C ARG A 102 -2.98 3.09 -15.85
N ALA A 103 -2.54 3.26 -14.61
CA ALA A 103 -3.40 3.77 -13.53
C ALA A 103 -3.94 5.18 -13.86
N LYS A 104 -3.08 6.06 -14.41
CA LYS A 104 -3.50 7.39 -14.88
C LYS A 104 -4.48 7.34 -16.05
N GLU A 105 -4.25 6.45 -17.01
CA GLU A 105 -5.14 6.27 -18.17
C GLU A 105 -6.52 5.73 -17.78
N ALA A 106 -6.58 4.85 -16.77
CA ALA A 106 -7.82 4.29 -16.23
C ALA A 106 -8.54 5.21 -15.23
N ASN A 107 -7.92 6.31 -14.79
CA ASN A 107 -8.45 7.15 -13.71
C ASN A 107 -9.62 8.02 -14.18
N HIS A 108 -10.83 7.69 -13.74
CA HIS A 108 -12.04 8.47 -14.03
C HIS A 108 -12.34 9.55 -12.98
N TYR A 109 -11.54 9.64 -11.90
CA TYR A 109 -11.72 10.57 -10.78
C TYR A 109 -10.48 11.47 -10.56
N PRO A 110 -9.98 12.22 -11.56
CA PRO A 110 -8.71 12.97 -11.45
C PRO A 110 -8.70 14.11 -10.43
N LYS A 111 -9.87 14.52 -9.90
CA LYS A 111 -9.98 15.49 -8.81
C LYS A 111 -9.67 14.86 -7.45
N ASN A 112 -10.02 13.58 -7.28
CA ASN A 112 -9.96 12.86 -6.03
C ASN A 112 -8.74 11.93 -5.98
N ILE A 113 -8.37 11.32 -7.10
CA ILE A 113 -7.32 10.30 -7.15
C ILE A 113 -6.15 10.80 -7.98
N GLN A 114 -4.95 10.74 -7.42
CA GLN A 114 -3.69 11.00 -8.11
C GLN A 114 -2.82 9.75 -8.07
N PHE A 115 -2.11 9.46 -9.16
CA PHE A 115 -1.14 8.36 -9.25
C PHE A 115 0.26 8.90 -9.52
N ASN A 116 1.26 8.48 -8.74
CA ASN A 116 2.65 8.91 -8.89
C ASN A 116 3.60 7.70 -8.92
N VAL A 117 4.65 7.80 -9.75
CA VAL A 117 5.78 6.87 -9.67
C VAL A 117 6.58 7.22 -8.43
N LEU A 118 6.81 6.25 -7.55
CA LEU A 118 7.52 6.48 -6.30
C LEU A 118 8.15 5.20 -5.77
N ASP A 119 9.46 5.24 -5.51
CA ASP A 119 10.06 4.35 -4.52
C ASP A 119 9.80 4.93 -3.12
N ILE A 120 8.93 4.27 -2.36
CA ILE A 120 8.57 4.70 -1.01
C ILE A 120 9.77 4.70 -0.04
N LEU A 121 10.84 3.95 -0.32
CA LEU A 121 12.04 3.94 0.53
C LEU A 121 13.02 5.08 0.23
N ASP A 122 12.92 5.73 -0.94
CA ASP A 122 13.74 6.89 -1.30
C ASP A 122 13.27 8.14 -0.56
N ASP A 123 14.13 8.74 0.26
CA ASP A 123 13.75 9.80 1.18
C ASP A 123 13.38 11.10 0.46
N THR A 124 14.08 11.44 -0.62
CA THR A 124 13.91 12.71 -1.32
C THR A 124 12.62 12.72 -2.12
N SER A 125 12.42 11.72 -2.98
CA SER A 125 11.22 11.60 -3.80
C SER A 125 9.98 11.32 -2.95
N ARG A 126 10.10 10.52 -1.87
CA ARG A 126 8.98 10.30 -0.94
C ARG A 126 8.53 11.61 -0.31
N LYS A 127 9.43 12.35 0.34
CA LYS A 127 9.06 13.60 1.00
C LYS A 127 8.42 14.57 0.02
N TYR A 128 9.02 14.75 -1.15
CA TYR A 128 8.50 15.64 -2.18
C TYR A 128 7.10 15.21 -2.67
N SER A 129 6.93 13.95 -3.07
CA SER A 129 5.67 13.44 -3.62
C SER A 129 4.53 13.52 -2.60
N LEU A 130 4.77 13.05 -1.38
CA LEU A 130 3.76 13.03 -0.32
C LEU A 130 3.38 14.45 0.14
N GLN A 131 4.37 15.33 0.37
CA GLN A 131 4.10 16.71 0.80
C GLN A 131 3.39 17.51 -0.29
N THR A 132 3.75 17.32 -1.57
CA THR A 132 3.06 17.99 -2.68
C THR A 132 1.57 17.64 -2.71
N PHE A 133 1.24 16.36 -2.51
CA PHE A 133 -0.15 15.90 -2.46
C PHE A 133 -0.88 16.45 -1.21
N LEU A 134 -0.29 16.30 -0.03
CA LEU A 134 -0.89 16.74 1.24
C LEU A 134 -1.12 18.25 1.29
N ASN A 135 -0.16 19.06 0.82
CA ASN A 135 -0.29 20.52 0.74
C ASN A 135 -1.44 20.95 -0.16
N LYS A 136 -1.66 20.24 -1.28
CA LYS A 136 -2.75 20.56 -2.23
C LYS A 136 -4.14 20.42 -1.58
N ILE A 137 -4.28 19.53 -0.61
CA ILE A 137 -5.54 19.26 0.09
C ILE A 137 -5.57 19.84 1.52
N GLY A 138 -4.59 20.68 1.87
CA GLY A 138 -4.54 21.36 3.17
C GLY A 138 -4.30 20.43 4.38
N LYS A 139 -3.57 19.33 4.18
CA LYS A 139 -3.32 18.32 5.22
C LYS A 139 -1.83 18.24 5.54
N GLU A 140 -1.51 17.86 6.78
CA GLU A 140 -0.11 17.61 7.19
C GLU A 140 0.25 16.11 7.21
N ARG A 141 -0.77 15.24 7.30
CA ARG A 141 -0.63 13.77 7.37
C ARG A 141 -1.79 13.09 6.66
N PHE A 142 -1.58 11.82 6.32
CA PHE A 142 -2.65 10.96 5.81
C PHE A 142 -3.55 10.49 6.94
N ASP A 143 -4.87 10.59 6.76
CA ASP A 143 -5.83 9.98 7.68
C ASP A 143 -5.70 8.47 7.69
N ILE A 144 -5.40 7.89 6.52
CA ILE A 144 -5.20 6.46 6.35
C ILE A 144 -4.16 6.12 5.28
N VAL A 145 -3.35 5.09 5.57
CA VAL A 145 -2.51 4.42 4.58
C VAL A 145 -3.02 3.00 4.38
N PHE A 146 -3.19 2.63 3.12
CA PHE A 146 -3.43 1.28 2.65
C PHE A 146 -2.12 0.67 2.14
N CYS A 147 -1.81 -0.54 2.60
CA CYS A 147 -0.64 -1.28 2.18
C CYS A 147 -1.02 -2.75 1.99
N PHE A 148 -1.47 -3.07 0.78
CA PHE A 148 -1.95 -4.41 0.44
C PHE A 148 -0.89 -5.19 -0.32
N SER A 149 -0.43 -6.32 0.24
CA SER A 149 0.48 -7.23 -0.48
C SER A 149 1.80 -6.59 -0.97
N VAL A 150 2.39 -5.68 -0.19
CA VAL A 150 3.68 -5.03 -0.53
C VAL A 150 4.84 -5.51 0.35
N THR A 151 4.58 -5.87 1.62
CA THR A 151 5.62 -6.17 2.62
C THR A 151 6.66 -7.19 2.16
N LEU A 152 6.24 -8.25 1.47
CA LEU A 152 7.14 -9.26 0.92
C LEU A 152 8.14 -8.71 -0.07
N TRP A 153 7.72 -7.81 -0.96
CA TRP A 153 8.58 -7.27 -2.01
C TRP A 153 9.59 -6.29 -1.43
N ILE A 154 9.17 -5.46 -0.49
CA ILE A 154 10.08 -4.60 0.29
C ILE A 154 11.13 -5.46 0.99
N HIS A 155 10.68 -6.51 1.69
CA HIS A 155 11.55 -7.35 2.51
C HIS A 155 12.56 -8.15 1.68
N LEU A 156 12.13 -8.76 0.57
CA LEU A 156 13.02 -9.50 -0.33
C LEU A 156 14.07 -8.61 -0.99
N ASN A 157 13.71 -7.37 -1.33
CA ASN A 157 14.61 -6.45 -2.05
C ASN A 157 15.50 -5.61 -1.14
N ASN A 158 15.16 -5.45 0.15
CA ASN A 158 15.87 -4.53 1.06
C ASN A 158 16.25 -5.14 2.42
N GLY A 159 15.98 -6.43 2.65
CA GLY A 159 16.30 -7.10 3.91
C GLY A 159 15.41 -6.69 5.08
N ASP A 160 15.70 -7.24 6.27
CA ASP A 160 14.94 -6.96 7.50
C ASP A 160 14.95 -5.46 7.82
N GLU A 161 16.09 -4.78 7.65
CA GLU A 161 16.24 -3.35 7.92
C GLU A 161 15.43 -2.49 6.93
N GLY A 162 15.34 -2.91 5.66
CA GLY A 162 14.48 -2.25 4.70
C GLY A 162 12.99 -2.37 5.04
N LEU A 163 12.55 -3.55 5.50
CA LEU A 163 11.19 -3.76 5.98
C LEU A 163 10.89 -2.93 7.24
N LYS A 164 11.81 -2.89 8.21
CA LYS A 164 11.68 -2.04 9.40
C LYS A 164 11.60 -0.56 9.03
N LYS A 165 12.48 -0.08 8.16
CA LYS A 165 12.46 1.30 7.64
C LYS A 165 11.10 1.60 6.99
N PHE A 166 10.59 0.69 6.17
CA PHE A 166 9.29 0.81 5.53
C PHE A 166 8.15 0.96 6.55
N LEU A 167 8.08 0.07 7.55
CA LEU A 167 7.05 0.12 8.60
C LEU A 167 7.13 1.42 9.43
N THR A 168 8.34 1.87 9.75
CA THR A 168 8.57 3.18 10.42
C THR A 168 8.11 4.35 9.56
N ILE A 169 8.32 4.30 8.24
CA ILE A 169 7.81 5.32 7.32
C ILE A 169 6.29 5.34 7.34
N LEU A 170 5.64 4.18 7.13
CA LEU A 170 4.17 4.11 7.05
C LEU A 170 3.51 4.61 8.35
N SER A 171 4.00 4.16 9.50
CA SER A 171 3.50 4.60 10.81
C SER A 171 3.73 6.10 11.07
N GLY A 172 4.82 6.68 10.56
CA GLY A 172 5.12 8.11 10.74
C GLY A 172 4.22 9.04 9.94
N ILE A 173 3.73 8.60 8.77
CA ILE A 173 2.99 9.45 7.82
C ILE A 173 1.46 9.39 7.97
N THR A 174 0.94 8.53 8.84
CA THR A 174 -0.51 8.31 8.96
C THR A 174 -1.02 8.18 10.39
N GLU A 175 -2.32 8.40 10.56
CA GLU A 175 -3.05 8.10 11.80
C GLU A 175 -3.58 6.66 11.83
N ASN A 176 -3.91 6.08 10.67
CA ASN A 176 -4.44 4.72 10.56
C ASN A 176 -3.71 3.95 9.46
N LEU A 177 -3.31 2.71 9.73
CA LEU A 177 -2.63 1.85 8.78
C LEU A 177 -3.44 0.56 8.58
N VAL A 178 -3.86 0.33 7.34
CA VAL A 178 -4.40 -0.96 6.90
C VAL A 178 -3.29 -1.73 6.19
N LEU A 179 -2.93 -2.89 6.74
CA LEU A 179 -1.82 -3.70 6.27
C LEU A 179 -2.27 -5.12 5.95
N GLU A 180 -1.90 -5.62 4.79
CA GLU A 180 -2.00 -7.05 4.42
C GLU A 180 -0.58 -7.61 4.24
N PRO A 181 0.07 -8.10 5.32
CA PRO A 181 1.36 -8.75 5.19
C PRO A 181 1.23 -10.09 4.47
N GLN A 182 2.25 -10.49 3.71
CA GLN A 182 2.24 -11.79 3.07
C GLN A 182 2.99 -12.83 3.91
N PRO A 183 2.43 -14.04 4.08
CA PRO A 183 3.05 -15.10 4.85
C PRO A 183 4.33 -15.61 4.16
N TRP A 184 5.21 -16.24 4.94
CA TRP A 184 6.49 -16.77 4.47
C TRP A 184 6.38 -17.76 3.30
N LYS A 185 5.27 -18.50 3.19
CA LYS A 185 4.99 -19.36 2.02
C LYS A 185 5.06 -18.58 0.70
N CYS A 186 4.65 -17.31 0.68
CA CYS A 186 4.72 -16.45 -0.49
C CYS A 186 6.16 -16.08 -0.85
N TYR A 187 7.05 -15.91 0.13
CA TYR A 187 8.48 -15.63 -0.10
C TYR A 187 9.14 -16.79 -0.86
N LYS A 188 8.92 -18.03 -0.40
CA LYS A 188 9.43 -19.24 -1.06
C LYS A 188 8.93 -19.33 -2.51
N SER A 189 7.66 -19.01 -2.75
CA SER A 189 7.08 -19.00 -4.11
C SER A 189 7.71 -17.92 -5.00
N ALA A 190 7.93 -16.70 -4.49
CA ALA A 190 8.57 -15.62 -5.23
C ALA A 190 10.02 -15.99 -5.63
N VAL A 191 10.82 -16.49 -4.69
CA VAL A 191 12.20 -16.93 -4.93
C VAL A 191 12.26 -18.05 -5.96
N ARG A 192 11.40 -19.07 -5.83
CA ARG A 192 11.32 -20.18 -6.81
C ARG A 192 10.99 -19.68 -8.21
N ARG A 193 10.07 -18.72 -8.34
CA ARG A 193 9.68 -18.13 -9.62
C ARG A 193 10.85 -17.38 -10.27
N VAL A 194 11.51 -16.50 -9.52
CA VAL A 194 12.68 -15.73 -10.01
C VAL A 194 13.79 -16.68 -10.47
N LYS A 195 14.07 -17.73 -9.69
CA LYS A 195 15.05 -18.77 -10.07
C LYS A 195 14.65 -19.52 -11.34
N LYS A 196 13.38 -19.91 -11.49
CA LYS A 196 12.87 -20.61 -12.69
C LYS A 196 12.99 -19.74 -13.95
N LEU A 197 12.82 -18.44 -13.81
CA LEU A 197 12.90 -17.47 -14.90
C LEU A 197 14.33 -16.94 -15.14
N ASN A 198 15.35 -17.54 -14.51
CA ASN A 198 16.76 -17.09 -14.62
C ASN A 198 16.96 -15.59 -14.36
N CYS A 199 16.13 -15.02 -13.49
CA CYS A 199 16.25 -13.63 -13.06
C CYS A 199 17.26 -13.53 -11.90
N PRO A 200 17.86 -12.34 -11.66
CA PRO A 200 18.75 -12.14 -10.52
C PRO A 200 18.08 -12.55 -9.21
N GLU A 201 18.78 -13.34 -8.39
CA GLU A 201 18.28 -13.77 -7.08
C GLU A 201 18.09 -12.56 -6.15
N PHE A 202 17.17 -12.70 -5.19
CA PHE A 202 17.02 -11.74 -4.10
C PHE A 202 18.23 -11.82 -3.16
N GLU A 203 19.12 -10.82 -3.22
CA GLU A 203 20.38 -10.78 -2.48
C GLU A 203 20.18 -11.02 -0.98
N HIS A 204 19.15 -10.41 -0.40
CA HIS A 204 18.87 -10.48 1.04
C HIS A 204 18.19 -11.78 1.48
N PHE A 205 17.66 -12.61 0.58
CA PHE A 205 16.81 -13.74 0.97
C PHE A 205 17.50 -14.71 1.95
N LYS A 206 18.81 -14.93 1.77
CA LYS A 206 19.60 -15.82 2.63
C LYS A 206 19.89 -15.23 4.00
N SER A 207 19.93 -13.90 4.13
CA SER A 207 20.25 -13.19 5.37
C SER A 207 19.03 -12.75 6.17
N LEU A 208 17.81 -12.85 5.61
CA LEU A 208 16.58 -12.51 6.35
C LEU A 208 16.50 -13.27 7.67
N THR A 209 16.09 -12.58 8.72
CA THR A 209 15.86 -13.14 10.05
C THR A 209 14.38 -13.27 10.37
N TRP A 210 13.55 -12.36 9.85
CA TRP A 210 12.09 -12.44 9.94
C TRP A 210 11.56 -13.42 8.87
N ARG A 211 11.35 -14.68 9.26
CA ARG A 211 11.05 -15.78 8.32
C ARG A 211 9.66 -16.37 8.53
N ASP A 212 9.58 -17.58 9.09
CA ASP A 212 8.34 -18.33 9.23
C ASP A 212 7.31 -17.58 10.09
N ASN A 213 7.74 -16.68 10.96
CA ASN A 213 6.93 -15.82 11.82
C ASN A 213 6.89 -14.33 11.36
N VAL A 214 7.16 -14.04 10.08
CA VAL A 214 7.26 -12.66 9.57
C VAL A 214 6.03 -11.79 9.87
N GLU A 215 4.82 -12.36 9.90
CA GLU A 215 3.60 -11.64 10.25
C GLU A 215 3.61 -11.19 11.71
N ASP A 216 4.06 -12.06 12.62
CA ASP A 216 4.19 -11.74 14.05
C ASP A 216 5.28 -10.71 14.30
N GLU A 217 6.40 -10.78 13.58
CA GLU A 217 7.49 -9.80 13.68
C GLU A 217 7.05 -8.42 13.20
N ILE A 218 6.33 -8.34 12.06
CA ILE A 218 5.75 -7.10 11.56
C ILE A 218 4.80 -6.49 12.59
N GLN A 219 3.88 -7.29 13.13
CA GLN A 219 2.92 -6.82 14.14
C GLN A 219 3.65 -6.35 15.40
N ARG A 220 4.62 -7.12 15.90
CA ARG A 220 5.41 -6.77 17.08
C ARG A 220 6.15 -5.46 16.89
N TYR A 221 6.78 -5.25 15.74
CA TYR A 221 7.51 -4.02 15.44
C TYR A 221 6.59 -2.81 15.32
N LEU A 222 5.43 -2.96 14.66
CA LEU A 222 4.45 -1.88 14.58
C LEU A 222 3.94 -1.45 15.98
N ILE A 223 3.74 -2.41 16.87
CA ILE A 223 3.27 -2.12 18.23
C ILE A 223 4.39 -1.56 19.11
N ASN A 224 5.51 -2.26 19.19
CA ASN A 224 6.55 -1.97 20.17
C ASN A 224 7.47 -0.82 19.74
N ASP A 225 7.83 -0.77 18.46
CA ASP A 225 8.82 0.18 17.93
C ASP A 225 8.14 1.38 17.28
N CYS A 226 7.08 1.16 16.49
CA CYS A 226 6.32 2.24 15.85
C CYS A 226 5.19 2.84 16.71
N LYS A 227 4.92 2.26 17.90
CA LYS A 227 3.91 2.74 18.85
C LYS A 227 2.49 2.82 18.27
N LEU A 228 2.17 1.95 17.32
CA LEU A 228 0.80 1.77 16.86
C LEU A 228 0.05 0.81 17.79
N HIS A 229 -1.25 1.03 17.92
CA HIS A 229 -2.16 0.08 18.55
C HIS A 229 -2.81 -0.79 17.49
N PHE A 230 -2.79 -2.11 17.69
CA PHE A 230 -3.57 -3.04 16.88
C PHE A 230 -5.06 -2.91 17.20
N VAL A 231 -5.86 -2.47 16.24
CA VAL A 231 -7.29 -2.24 16.44
C VAL A 231 -8.08 -3.53 16.27
N LYS A 232 -7.96 -4.16 15.09
CA LYS A 232 -8.66 -5.42 14.75
C LYS A 232 -8.12 -6.03 13.46
N SER A 233 -8.41 -7.32 13.27
CA SER A 233 -8.39 -7.94 11.95
C SER A 233 -9.69 -7.61 11.22
N LEU A 234 -9.58 -7.07 10.01
CA LEU A 234 -10.71 -6.75 9.13
C LEU A 234 -11.21 -8.01 8.39
N GLY A 235 -10.36 -9.03 8.29
CA GLY A 235 -10.71 -10.32 7.71
C GLY A 235 -9.49 -11.05 7.17
N GLN A 236 -9.72 -12.24 6.61
CA GLN A 236 -8.69 -13.09 6.06
C GLN A 236 -9.02 -13.45 4.60
N THR A 237 -8.10 -13.15 3.70
CA THR A 237 -8.22 -13.49 2.27
C THR A 237 -8.21 -15.01 2.07
N HIS A 238 -8.67 -15.48 0.90
CA HIS A 238 -8.64 -16.90 0.53
C HIS A 238 -7.20 -17.48 0.41
N TRP A 239 -6.18 -16.62 0.42
CA TRP A 239 -4.77 -17.01 0.51
C TRP A 239 -4.24 -17.07 1.94
N GLU A 240 -5.12 -16.99 2.92
CA GLU A 240 -4.83 -16.99 4.36
C GLU A 240 -4.06 -15.74 4.83
N ARG A 241 -4.15 -14.63 4.08
CA ARG A 241 -3.54 -13.34 4.47
C ARG A 241 -4.53 -12.52 5.25
N ASN A 242 -4.13 -12.08 6.44
CA ASN A 242 -4.94 -11.20 7.26
C ASN A 242 -4.86 -9.76 6.76
N VAL A 243 -5.99 -9.05 6.77
CA VAL A 243 -6.05 -7.59 6.59
C VAL A 243 -6.20 -6.99 7.97
N LEU A 244 -5.21 -6.21 8.39
CA LEU A 244 -5.06 -5.75 9.78
C LEU A 244 -5.18 -4.24 9.83
N LEU A 245 -5.92 -3.73 10.82
CA LEU A 245 -6.03 -2.29 11.10
C LEU A 245 -5.21 -1.93 12.33
N TYR A 246 -4.35 -0.93 12.18
CA TYR A 246 -3.60 -0.28 13.24
C TYR A 246 -3.93 1.21 13.28
N SER A 247 -3.83 1.81 14.47
CA SER A 247 -4.01 3.25 14.65
C SER A 247 -2.97 3.80 15.61
N LYS A 248 -2.64 5.09 15.49
CA LYS A 248 -1.83 5.75 16.51
C LYS A 248 -2.56 5.80 17.85
N VAL A 249 -1.79 5.73 18.93
CA VAL A 249 -2.28 5.99 20.29
C VAL A 249 -2.17 7.49 20.54
N HIS A 250 -3.29 8.16 20.74
CA HIS A 250 -3.30 9.48 21.34
C HIS A 250 -3.29 9.29 22.86
N GLY A 251 -2.22 9.75 23.51
CA GLY A 251 -2.11 9.76 24.96
C GLY A 251 -2.99 10.83 25.62
#